data_AF-A0A223M901-F1
#
_entry.id   AF-A0A223M901-F1
#
_cell.length_a   1.000
_cell.length_b   1.000
_cell.length_c   1.000
_cell.angle_alpha   90.00
_cell.angle_beta   90.00
_cell.angle_gamma   90.00
#
_symmetry.space_group_name_H-M   'P 1'
#
loop_
_entity.id
_entity.type
_entity.pdbx_description
1 polymer ?
#
loop_
_entity_poly.entity_id
_entity_poly.type
_entity_poly.pdbx_seq_one_letter_code
_entity_poly.pdbx_strand_id
1 'polypeptide(L)'
;MAYWTRNNEKVFQGSWGPGLSPDIKESENSYPTGLDLTRVKKMKSLKGLIFSDQQKSTNSKPRRLTRIGLYNDSENFEIPVDELNHAQFDVLDTHPMMRPKPKIFFANNSATKRIKVTGNGTLTSQGATNLRILLENGRQKHDDTKIFTDQRIIVDPNNSALAASLSSAGFQVDQSATSQIKFN
;
A
#
# COMPACT_ATOMS: atom_id res chain seq x y z
N MET A 1 7.11 -19.60 1.57
CA MET A 1 7.59 -20.61 2.54
C MET A 1 8.83 -20.22 3.34
N ALA A 2 9.72 -19.33 2.88
CA ALA A 2 10.87 -18.87 3.68
C ALA A 2 10.53 -17.89 4.82
N TYR A 3 9.27 -17.46 4.93
CA TYR A 3 8.81 -16.41 5.88
C TYR A 3 8.38 -16.95 7.25
N TRP A 4 8.35 -18.27 7.44
CA TRP A 4 7.84 -18.90 8.67
C TRP A 4 8.85 -19.83 9.37
N THR A 5 9.80 -20.42 8.65
CA THR A 5 10.42 -21.68 9.12
C THR A 5 11.83 -21.58 9.72
N ARG A 6 12.39 -20.40 9.99
CA ARG A 6 13.75 -20.31 10.59
C ARG A 6 13.88 -19.14 11.59
N ASN A 7 13.32 -19.28 12.79
CA ASN A 7 13.62 -18.33 13.88
C ASN A 7 13.79 -18.99 15.27
N ASN A 8 14.39 -20.19 15.31
CA ASN A 8 14.92 -20.77 16.55
C ASN A 8 16.46 -20.67 16.58
N GLU A 9 17.03 -19.53 16.16
CA GLU A 9 18.46 -19.29 16.28
C GLU A 9 18.76 -18.19 17.31
N LYS A 10 19.68 -18.53 18.22
CA LYS A 10 20.05 -17.80 19.44
C LYS A 10 20.56 -16.36 19.22
N VAL A 11 20.84 -15.98 17.99
CA VAL A 11 21.39 -14.68 17.58
C VAL A 11 20.37 -13.54 17.59
N PHE A 12 19.07 -13.85 17.59
CA PHE A 12 18.00 -12.83 17.56
C PHE A 12 17.44 -12.48 18.94
N GLN A 13 18.01 -13.03 20.02
CA GLN A 13 17.63 -12.70 21.39
C GLN A 13 18.68 -11.74 21.96
N GLY A 14 18.38 -10.44 21.87
CA GLY A 14 19.15 -9.41 22.56
C GLY A 14 19.35 -9.76 24.03
N SER A 15 20.53 -9.47 24.55
CA SER A 15 20.85 -9.63 25.96
C SER A 15 19.93 -8.73 26.77
N TRP A 16 19.15 -9.32 27.70
CA TRP A 16 18.59 -8.76 28.95
C TRP A 16 17.13 -9.17 29.20
N GLY A 17 16.94 -10.06 30.18
CA GLY A 17 15.73 -10.18 31.00
C GLY A 17 14.85 -11.42 30.75
N PRO A 18 14.75 -12.35 31.72
CA PRO A 18 13.74 -13.41 31.70
C PRO A 18 12.40 -12.82 32.19
N GLY A 19 11.72 -12.07 31.33
CA GLY A 19 10.40 -11.50 31.60
C GLY A 19 9.36 -12.06 30.65
N LEU A 20 8.46 -12.92 31.14
CA LEU A 20 7.34 -13.49 30.37
C LEU A 20 6.21 -12.49 30.05
N SER A 21 6.44 -11.20 30.27
CA SER A 21 5.49 -10.11 30.03
C SER A 21 6.22 -8.94 29.36
N PRO A 22 6.35 -8.95 28.02
CA PRO A 22 6.75 -7.74 27.29
C PRO A 22 5.65 -6.68 27.39
N ASP A 23 6.03 -5.41 27.54
CA ASP A 23 5.11 -4.25 27.63
C ASP A 23 4.23 -4.08 26.37
N ILE A 24 4.58 -4.75 25.28
CA ILE A 24 3.76 -4.92 24.10
C ILE A 24 3.48 -6.42 23.94
N LYS A 25 2.24 -6.85 24.22
CA LYS A 25 1.76 -8.20 23.88
C LYS A 25 1.49 -8.30 22.37
N GLU A 26 2.54 -8.14 21.57
CA GLU A 26 2.57 -8.67 20.20
C GLU A 26 2.84 -10.16 20.33
N SER A 27 1.77 -10.94 20.49
CA SER A 27 1.83 -12.39 20.62
C SER A 27 2.59 -13.01 19.44
N GLU A 28 3.87 -13.23 19.69
CA GLU A 28 4.82 -14.10 19.02
C GLU A 28 5.35 -13.62 17.66
N ASN A 29 6.54 -13.00 17.79
CA ASN A 29 7.60 -12.79 16.80
C ASN A 29 7.54 -11.38 16.18
N SER A 30 8.52 -10.53 16.53
CA SER A 30 8.67 -9.16 16.03
C SER A 30 8.96 -9.18 14.52
N TYR A 31 7.92 -9.30 13.70
CA TYR A 31 8.04 -9.26 12.25
C TYR A 31 8.31 -7.84 11.77
N PRO A 32 8.94 -7.65 10.60
CA PRO A 32 9.15 -6.32 10.04
C PRO A 32 7.79 -5.64 9.89
N THR A 33 7.61 -4.55 10.64
CA THR A 33 6.43 -3.68 10.58
C THR A 33 6.32 -2.93 9.25
N GLY A 34 7.18 -3.22 8.28
CA GLY A 34 7.10 -2.67 6.95
C GLY A 34 7.60 -3.60 5.87
N LEU A 35 7.04 -3.42 4.68
CA LEU A 35 7.46 -4.11 3.46
C LEU A 35 8.01 -3.08 2.48
N ASP A 36 9.26 -3.24 2.05
CA ASP A 36 9.91 -2.33 1.10
C ASP A 36 10.02 -2.99 -0.28
N LEU A 37 9.14 -2.59 -1.19
CA LEU A 37 9.13 -2.97 -2.61
C LEU A 37 9.67 -1.85 -3.52
N THR A 38 10.37 -0.85 -2.97
CA THR A 38 10.90 0.28 -3.75
C THR A 38 11.95 -0.11 -4.79
N ARG A 39 12.41 -1.37 -4.79
CA ARG A 39 13.31 -1.94 -5.82
C ARG A 39 12.62 -2.91 -6.78
N VAL A 40 11.34 -3.20 -6.57
CA VAL A 40 10.57 -4.17 -7.35
C VAL A 40 9.68 -3.44 -8.34
N LYS A 41 10.18 -3.23 -9.57
CA LYS A 41 9.49 -2.42 -10.59
C LYS A 41 8.15 -2.98 -11.06
N LYS A 42 7.99 -4.31 -10.99
CA LYS A 42 6.81 -5.02 -11.54
C LYS A 42 5.61 -5.05 -10.59
N MET A 43 5.82 -4.86 -9.28
CA MET A 43 4.74 -4.90 -8.29
C MET A 43 4.32 -3.48 -7.94
N LYS A 44 3.04 -3.15 -8.10
CA LYS A 44 2.46 -1.85 -7.72
C LYS A 44 1.69 -1.93 -6.41
N SER A 45 1.52 -3.12 -5.85
CA SER A 45 0.72 -3.35 -4.66
C SER A 45 1.16 -4.60 -3.90
N LEU A 46 0.38 -4.95 -2.86
CA LEU A 46 0.56 -6.17 -2.09
C LEU A 46 -0.28 -7.34 -2.64
N LYS A 47 -0.82 -7.20 -3.86
CA LYS A 47 -1.65 -8.21 -4.52
C LYS A 47 -0.95 -9.57 -4.50
N GLY A 48 -1.66 -10.57 -3.96
CA GLY A 48 -1.20 -11.96 -3.92
C GLY A 48 -0.25 -12.27 -2.75
N LEU A 49 -0.01 -11.31 -1.86
CA LEU A 49 0.73 -11.54 -0.63
C LEU A 49 -0.22 -11.99 0.49
N ILE A 50 0.29 -12.87 1.34
CA ILE A 50 -0.48 -13.50 2.42
C ILE A 50 0.01 -12.90 3.74
N PHE A 51 -0.92 -12.28 4.48
CA PHE A 51 -0.64 -11.62 5.76
C PHE A 51 -1.27 -12.34 6.97
N SER A 52 -1.84 -13.52 6.77
CA SER A 52 -2.42 -14.35 7.83
C SER A 52 -1.75 -15.72 7.91
N ASP A 53 -1.84 -16.37 9.07
CA ASP A 53 -1.41 -17.76 9.24
C ASP A 53 -2.33 -18.69 8.44
N GLN A 54 -1.78 -19.37 7.44
CA GLN A 54 -2.50 -20.35 6.61
C GLN A 54 -2.47 -21.78 7.19
N GLN A 55 -1.64 -22.03 8.21
CA GLN A 55 -1.45 -23.36 8.80
C GLN A 55 -2.24 -23.55 10.09
N LYS A 56 -2.47 -22.48 10.86
CA LYS A 56 -3.29 -22.51 12.08
C LYS A 56 -4.40 -21.48 12.02
N SER A 57 -5.63 -21.94 11.84
CA SER A 57 -6.85 -21.11 11.83
C SER A 57 -7.09 -20.33 13.13
N THR A 58 -6.51 -20.80 14.25
CA THR A 58 -6.54 -20.12 15.55
C THR A 58 -5.67 -18.85 15.60
N ASN A 59 -4.72 -18.69 14.67
CA ASN A 59 -3.86 -17.50 14.50
C ASN A 59 -4.22 -16.69 13.24
N SER A 60 -5.49 -16.70 12.85
CA SER A 60 -6.01 -16.13 11.60
C SER A 60 -6.07 -14.60 11.53
N LYS A 61 -5.70 -13.88 12.61
CA LYS A 61 -5.70 -12.41 12.58
C LYS A 61 -4.66 -11.93 11.56
N PRO A 62 -5.06 -11.11 10.56
CA PRO A 62 -4.13 -10.58 9.59
C PRO A 62 -3.15 -9.65 10.29
N ARG A 63 -1.86 -9.87 10.03
CA ARG A 63 -0.78 -9.04 10.54
C ARG A 63 -0.80 -7.70 9.84
N ARG A 64 -0.65 -6.64 10.64
CA ARG A 64 -0.70 -5.27 10.17
C ARG A 64 0.69 -4.75 9.82
N LEU A 65 0.76 -3.88 8.81
CA LEU A 65 1.96 -3.14 8.44
C LEU A 65 1.84 -1.69 8.87
N THR A 66 2.95 -1.08 9.27
CA THR A 66 3.05 0.38 9.50
C THR A 66 3.66 1.10 8.31
N ARG A 67 4.40 0.39 7.45
CA ARG A 67 5.14 0.98 6.31
C ARG A 67 5.05 0.12 5.06
N ILE A 68 4.76 0.73 3.92
CA ILE A 68 4.80 0.08 2.60
C ILE A 68 5.62 0.96 1.67
N GLY A 69 6.70 0.44 1.12
CA GLY A 69 7.49 1.09 0.08
C GLY A 69 7.11 0.55 -1.29
N LEU A 70 6.77 1.40 -2.26
CA LEU A 70 6.41 1.01 -3.62
C LEU A 70 7.37 1.61 -4.66
N TYR A 71 7.59 0.91 -5.77
CA TYR A 71 8.38 1.45 -6.87
C TYR A 71 7.56 2.48 -7.67
N ASN A 72 8.09 3.69 -7.78
CA ASN A 72 7.69 4.69 -8.77
C ASN A 72 8.88 5.58 -9.12
N ASP A 73 8.99 5.95 -10.39
CA ASP A 73 10.05 6.81 -10.94
C ASP A 73 9.50 8.02 -11.70
N SER A 74 8.17 8.21 -11.71
CA SER A 74 7.51 9.35 -12.37
C SER A 74 6.64 10.16 -11.40
N GLU A 75 6.12 11.31 -11.85
CA GLU A 75 5.20 12.12 -11.04
C GLU A 75 3.88 11.38 -10.73
N ASN A 76 3.42 10.57 -11.67
CA ASN A 76 2.16 9.85 -11.59
C ASN A 76 2.42 8.40 -11.18
N PHE A 77 1.91 8.00 -10.02
CA PHE A 77 1.90 6.59 -9.67
C PHE A 77 0.84 5.85 -10.48
N GLU A 78 1.28 5.09 -11.49
CA GLU A 78 0.40 4.28 -12.31
C GLU A 78 0.12 2.91 -11.69
N ILE A 79 -1.16 2.57 -11.53
CA ILE A 79 -1.63 1.28 -11.03
C ILE A 79 -2.84 0.79 -11.85
N PRO A 80 -2.82 -0.45 -12.39
CA PRO A 80 -3.98 -1.03 -13.07
C PRO A 80 -5.17 -1.20 -12.12
N VAL A 81 -6.40 -1.03 -12.61
CA VAL A 81 -7.63 -1.18 -11.81
C VAL A 81 -7.76 -2.58 -11.20
N ASP A 82 -7.41 -3.62 -11.95
CA ASP A 82 -7.41 -5.00 -11.43
C ASP A 82 -6.39 -5.16 -10.28
N GLU A 83 -5.23 -4.51 -10.37
CA GLU A 83 -4.26 -4.53 -9.30
C GLU A 83 -4.74 -3.74 -8.08
N LEU A 84 -5.32 -2.55 -8.30
CA LEU A 84 -5.90 -1.72 -7.25
C LEU A 84 -7.04 -2.43 -6.51
N ASN A 85 -7.90 -3.16 -7.23
CA ASN A 85 -8.99 -3.94 -6.65
C ASN A 85 -8.49 -5.04 -5.70
N HIS A 86 -7.27 -5.53 -5.91
CA HIS A 86 -6.64 -6.60 -5.12
C HIS A 86 -5.38 -6.13 -4.39
N ALA A 87 -5.19 -4.82 -4.20
CA ALA A 87 -3.92 -4.27 -3.74
C ALA A 87 -3.56 -4.58 -2.28
N GLN A 88 -4.55 -5.01 -1.48
CA GLN A 88 -4.42 -5.35 -0.06
C GLN A 88 -3.76 -4.24 0.78
N PHE A 89 -4.05 -2.97 0.51
CA PHE A 89 -3.53 -1.85 1.33
C PHE A 89 -4.24 -1.75 2.69
N ASP A 90 -5.36 -2.44 2.86
CA ASP A 90 -6.09 -2.60 4.11
C ASP A 90 -5.30 -3.31 5.21
N VAL A 91 -4.16 -3.95 4.90
CA VAL A 91 -3.23 -4.46 5.92
C VAL A 91 -2.44 -3.34 6.62
N LEU A 92 -2.43 -2.13 6.07
CA LEU A 92 -1.81 -0.99 6.72
C LEU A 92 -2.59 -0.67 8.02
N ASP A 93 -1.86 -0.47 9.11
CA ASP A 93 -2.42 -0.10 10.40
C ASP A 93 -2.77 1.39 10.40
N THR A 94 -4.04 1.72 10.19
CA THR A 94 -4.53 3.09 10.09
C THR A 94 -5.03 3.67 11.43
N HIS A 95 -4.66 3.09 12.58
CA HIS A 95 -5.10 3.61 13.88
C HIS A 95 -4.72 5.09 14.08
N PRO A 96 -5.68 5.98 14.45
CA PRO A 96 -5.47 7.42 14.45
C PRO A 96 -4.43 7.90 15.47
N MET A 97 -4.28 7.16 16.58
CA MET A 97 -3.34 7.46 17.67
C MET A 97 -1.90 7.00 17.39
N MET A 98 -1.66 6.27 16.30
CA MET A 98 -0.32 5.77 15.98
C MET A 98 0.66 6.92 15.71
N ARG A 99 1.86 6.79 16.27
CA ARG A 99 3.02 7.67 16.05
C ARG A 99 4.28 6.79 15.94
N PRO A 100 5.10 6.93 14.88
CA PRO A 100 4.90 7.75 13.68
C PRO A 100 3.66 7.31 12.89
N LYS A 101 3.12 8.17 12.02
CA LYS A 101 1.95 7.79 11.21
C LYS A 101 2.29 6.63 10.27
N PRO A 102 1.34 5.71 10.02
CA PRO A 102 1.50 4.71 8.98
C PRO A 102 1.70 5.39 7.63
N LYS A 103 2.54 4.78 6.77
CA LYS A 103 2.89 5.39 5.49
C LYS A 103 3.08 4.42 4.34
N ILE A 104 2.61 4.86 3.19
CA ILE A 104 2.94 4.34 1.87
C ILE A 104 3.86 5.37 1.22
N PHE A 105 5.09 4.96 0.90
CA PHE A 105 6.10 5.83 0.30
C PHE A 105 6.62 5.24 -1.00
N PHE A 106 7.23 6.09 -1.83
CA PHE A 106 7.65 5.72 -3.18
C PHE A 106 9.16 5.82 -3.36
N ALA A 107 9.72 5.04 -4.28
CA ALA A 107 11.15 5.02 -4.58
C ALA A 107 11.71 6.41 -4.98
N ASN A 108 10.91 7.22 -5.67
CA ASN A 108 11.24 8.61 -6.03
C ASN A 108 10.75 9.65 -5.00
N ASN A 109 10.46 9.22 -3.76
CA ASN A 109 10.09 10.08 -2.64
C ASN A 109 8.94 11.04 -2.96
N SER A 110 9.14 12.34 -2.76
CA SER A 110 8.16 13.40 -2.95
C SER A 110 7.89 13.74 -4.41
N ALA A 111 8.60 13.13 -5.37
CA ALA A 111 8.32 13.34 -6.80
C ALA A 111 7.00 12.69 -7.23
N THR A 112 6.56 11.62 -6.55
CA THR A 112 5.20 11.09 -6.73
C THR A 112 4.19 12.09 -6.16
N LYS A 113 3.30 12.62 -7.00
CA LYS A 113 2.31 13.63 -6.62
C LYS A 113 0.87 13.25 -6.92
N ARG A 114 0.65 12.35 -7.87
CA ARG A 114 -0.70 11.98 -8.34
C ARG A 114 -0.81 10.49 -8.56
N ILE A 115 -2.04 10.00 -8.64
CA ILE A 115 -2.36 8.60 -8.92
C ILE A 115 -3.04 8.53 -10.28
N LYS A 116 -2.58 7.61 -11.12
CA LYS A 116 -3.20 7.27 -12.40
C LYS A 116 -3.68 5.83 -12.37
N VAL A 117 -4.98 5.63 -12.56
CA VAL A 117 -5.58 4.29 -12.62
C VAL A 117 -5.75 3.89 -14.08
N THR A 118 -5.20 2.75 -14.44
CA THR A 118 -5.15 2.25 -15.84
C THR A 118 -5.84 0.89 -15.99
N GLY A 119 -5.89 0.37 -17.23
CA GLY A 119 -6.43 -0.96 -17.52
C GLY A 119 -7.94 -0.97 -17.73
N ASN A 120 -8.46 -2.16 -18.06
CA ASN A 120 -9.85 -2.37 -18.42
C ASN A 120 -10.62 -2.91 -17.21
N GLY A 121 -11.81 -2.39 -16.95
CA GLY A 121 -12.68 -2.83 -15.87
C GLY A 121 -13.22 -1.67 -15.03
N THR A 122 -13.87 -2.00 -13.92
CA THR A 122 -14.47 -1.05 -12.98
C THR A 122 -13.83 -1.17 -11.61
N LEU A 123 -13.90 -0.07 -10.86
CA LEU A 123 -13.46 -0.05 -9.46
C LEU A 123 -14.44 -0.84 -8.59
N THR A 124 -13.93 -1.79 -7.81
CA THR A 124 -14.74 -2.51 -6.80
C THR A 124 -14.79 -1.73 -5.49
N SER A 125 -15.67 -2.14 -4.56
CA SER A 125 -15.69 -1.58 -3.20
C SER A 125 -14.32 -1.74 -2.50
N GLN A 126 -13.67 -2.90 -2.66
CA GLN A 126 -12.33 -3.12 -2.11
C GLN A 126 -11.28 -2.23 -2.79
N GLY A 127 -11.35 -2.06 -4.11
CA GLY A 127 -10.49 -1.12 -4.84
C GLY A 127 -10.64 0.32 -4.35
N ALA A 128 -11.89 0.74 -4.07
CA ALA A 128 -12.16 2.05 -3.48
C ALA A 128 -11.56 2.19 -2.07
N THR A 129 -11.63 1.15 -1.23
CA THR A 129 -10.94 1.14 0.08
C THR A 129 -9.43 1.25 -0.07
N ASN A 130 -8.83 0.44 -0.95
CA ASN A 130 -7.39 0.49 -1.22
C ASN A 130 -6.95 1.87 -1.70
N LEU A 131 -7.72 2.48 -2.61
CA LEU A 131 -7.41 3.81 -3.14
C LEU A 131 -7.49 4.90 -2.06
N ARG A 132 -8.48 4.85 -1.17
CA ARG A 132 -8.57 5.77 -0.02
C ARG A 132 -7.37 5.64 0.91
N ILE A 133 -6.98 4.40 1.24
CA ILE A 133 -5.82 4.15 2.09
C ILE A 133 -4.55 4.70 1.43
N LEU A 134 -4.39 4.48 0.12
CA LEU A 134 -3.27 4.99 -0.66
C LEU A 134 -3.21 6.52 -0.62
N LEU A 135 -4.32 7.21 -0.89
CA LEU A 135 -4.41 8.67 -0.84
C LEU A 135 -4.12 9.24 0.56
N GLU A 136 -4.69 8.63 1.59
CA GLU A 136 -4.60 9.14 2.96
C GLU A 136 -3.23 8.88 3.61
N ASN A 137 -2.56 7.80 3.22
CA ASN A 137 -1.30 7.36 3.81
C ASN A 137 -0.10 7.51 2.87
N GLY A 138 -0.29 8.05 1.67
CA GLY A 138 0.80 8.50 0.81
C GLY A 138 1.59 9.62 1.47
N ARG A 139 2.79 9.29 1.98
CA ARG A 139 3.64 10.22 2.75
C ARG A 139 5.09 10.14 2.30
N GLN A 140 5.87 11.16 2.65
CA GLN A 140 7.31 11.09 2.41
C GLN A 140 7.94 9.97 3.24
N LYS A 141 9.08 9.46 2.78
CA LYS A 141 9.80 8.38 3.44
C LYS A 141 10.32 8.78 4.83
N HIS A 142 10.75 10.03 4.98
CA HIS A 142 11.50 10.50 6.15
C HIS A 142 10.65 11.31 7.14
N ASP A 143 9.42 11.68 6.81
CA ASP A 143 8.51 12.43 7.69
C ASP A 143 7.05 12.03 7.48
N ASP A 144 6.12 12.70 8.16
CA ASP A 144 4.69 12.43 8.06
C ASP A 144 3.95 13.34 7.05
N THR A 145 4.68 14.06 6.19
CA THR A 145 4.11 14.96 5.18
C THR A 145 3.40 14.16 4.09
N LYS A 146 2.13 14.49 3.81
CA LYS A 146 1.36 13.88 2.71
C LYS A 146 1.93 14.29 1.36
N ILE A 147 1.99 13.35 0.41
CA ILE A 147 2.49 13.63 -0.95
C ILE A 147 1.38 13.88 -1.97
N PHE A 148 0.19 13.31 -1.74
CA PHE A 148 -0.99 13.50 -2.59
C PHE A 148 -1.79 14.72 -2.13
N THR A 149 -1.33 15.90 -2.53
CA THR A 149 -2.05 17.16 -2.29
C THR A 149 -3.19 17.36 -3.27
N ASP A 150 -3.02 16.89 -4.52
CA ASP A 150 -4.09 16.74 -5.49
C ASP A 150 -4.65 15.32 -5.40
N GLN A 151 -5.91 15.20 -4.97
CA GLN A 151 -6.59 13.91 -4.79
C GLN A 151 -7.38 13.47 -6.03
N ARG A 152 -7.32 14.23 -7.13
CA ARG A 152 -7.95 13.83 -8.39
C ARG A 152 -7.21 12.63 -8.99
N ILE A 153 -7.97 11.65 -9.44
CA ILE A 153 -7.48 10.42 -10.03
C ILE A 153 -7.39 10.56 -11.53
N ILE A 154 -6.19 10.39 -12.09
CA ILE A 154 -6.00 10.43 -13.52
C ILE A 154 -6.54 9.13 -14.13
N VAL A 155 -7.37 9.26 -15.16
CA VAL A 155 -7.93 8.14 -15.92
C VAL A 155 -7.83 8.45 -17.41
N ASP A 156 -7.68 7.43 -18.24
CA ASP A 156 -7.76 7.59 -19.70
C ASP A 156 -9.13 8.17 -20.09
N PRO A 157 -9.19 9.27 -20.88
CA PRO A 157 -10.45 9.85 -21.35
C PRO A 157 -11.31 8.86 -22.14
N ASN A 158 -10.71 7.84 -22.78
CA ASN A 158 -11.45 6.81 -23.50
C ASN A 158 -12.05 5.74 -22.56
N ASN A 159 -11.67 5.71 -21.29
CA ASN A 159 -12.15 4.72 -20.32
C ASN A 159 -13.30 5.26 -19.47
N SER A 160 -14.44 5.48 -20.12
CA SER A 160 -15.65 6.03 -19.50
C SER A 160 -16.19 5.14 -18.36
N ALA A 161 -16.10 3.82 -18.49
CA ALA A 161 -16.56 2.88 -17.47
C ALA A 161 -15.76 3.01 -16.16
N LEU A 162 -14.43 3.07 -16.26
CA LEU A 162 -13.58 3.26 -15.08
C LEU A 162 -13.83 4.63 -14.44
N ALA A 163 -13.86 5.69 -15.25
CA ALA A 163 -14.12 7.05 -14.78
C ALA A 163 -15.47 7.17 -14.05
N ALA A 164 -16.53 6.57 -14.61
CA ALA A 164 -17.83 6.51 -13.97
C ALA A 164 -17.76 5.75 -12.63
N SER A 165 -17.12 4.57 -12.60
CA SER A 165 -17.03 3.77 -11.36
C SER A 165 -16.24 4.47 -10.24
N LEU A 166 -15.17 5.19 -10.57
CA LEU A 166 -14.42 6.03 -9.63
C LEU A 166 -15.27 7.20 -9.11
N SER A 167 -15.99 7.86 -10.01
CA SER A 167 -16.87 8.99 -9.63
C SER A 167 -18.01 8.53 -8.73
N SER A 168 -18.66 7.41 -9.06
CA SER A 168 -19.70 6.79 -8.22
C SER A 168 -19.18 6.34 -6.85
N ALA A 169 -17.90 5.95 -6.78
CA ALA A 169 -17.24 5.64 -5.52
C ALA A 169 -16.83 6.90 -4.71
N GLY A 170 -17.06 8.11 -5.24
CA GLY A 170 -16.83 9.40 -4.58
C GLY A 170 -15.45 10.02 -4.85
N PHE A 171 -14.71 9.54 -5.84
CA PHE A 171 -13.43 10.12 -6.23
C PHE A 171 -13.62 11.18 -7.32
N GLN A 172 -12.82 12.24 -7.28
CA GLN A 172 -12.73 13.19 -8.39
C GLN A 172 -11.83 12.62 -9.47
N VAL A 173 -12.29 12.65 -10.73
CA VAL A 173 -11.55 12.09 -11.87
C VAL A 173 -10.99 13.23 -12.73
N ASP A 174 -9.75 13.07 -13.20
CA ASP A 174 -9.10 13.93 -14.17
C ASP A 174 -8.85 13.14 -15.46
N GLN A 175 -9.58 13.48 -16.53
CA GLN A 175 -9.43 12.89 -17.86
C GLN A 175 -8.63 13.78 -18.81
N SER A 176 -8.19 14.97 -18.36
CA SER A 176 -7.50 15.96 -19.20
C SER A 176 -6.02 15.63 -19.43
N ALA A 177 -5.42 14.81 -18.56
CA ALA A 177 -3.98 14.56 -18.53
C ALA A 177 -3.47 13.54 -19.57
N THR A 178 -4.34 12.95 -20.40
CA THR A 178 -3.96 11.81 -21.27
C THR A 178 -3.91 12.15 -22.76
N SER A 179 -4.21 13.39 -23.16
CA SER A 179 -4.15 13.83 -24.57
C SER A 179 -2.71 14.11 -25.03
N GLN A 180 -1.87 13.09 -25.13
CA GLN A 180 -0.63 13.17 -25.92
C GLN A 180 -0.98 12.85 -27.38
N ILE A 181 -1.42 13.87 -28.12
CA ILE A 181 -1.48 13.80 -29.58
C ILE A 181 -0.04 13.66 -30.07
N LYS A 182 0.34 12.48 -30.54
CA LYS A 182 1.57 12.30 -31.32
C LYS A 182 1.28 12.74 -32.75
N PHE A 183 1.93 13.79 -33.21
CA PHE A 183 2.00 14.09 -34.64
C PHE A 183 3.05 13.16 -35.26
N ASN A 184 2.65 12.46 -36.32
CA ASN A 184 3.54 11.63 -37.15
C ASN A 184 4.52 12.49 -37.93
#